data_AF-A0A8S3XI03-F1
#
_entry.id   AF-A0A8S3XI03-F1
#
_cell.length_a   1.000
_cell.length_b   1.000
_cell.length_c   1.000
_cell.angle_alpha   90.00
_cell.angle_beta   90.00
_cell.angle_gamma   90.00
#
_symmetry.space_group_name_H-M   'P 1'
#
loop_
_entity.id
_entity.type
_entity.pdbx_description
1 polymer ?
#
loop_
_entity_poly.entity_id
_entity_poly.type
_entity_poly.pdbx_seq_one_letter_code
_entity_poly.pdbx_strand_id
1 'polypeptide(L)'
;MKQIIALENSVQFNSDQCDNVQKKTELIAVNKKAIESLESKLDLLTNDNRQFQLEINTNNQRDRLLNLEIVGVPEIKDEDLSKIIISVAKHSNVNIFTDDIMEVNRVAPKVKQGRPTNGFKIKIPSPEGQHNLGYSKKST
;
A
#
# COMPACT_ATOMS: atom_id res chain seq x y z
N MET A 1 -74.93 3.50 25.86
CA MET A 1 -73.63 3.67 26.57
C MET A 1 -72.56 2.67 26.13
N LYS A 2 -72.76 1.35 26.20
CA LYS A 2 -71.70 0.36 25.85
C LYS A 2 -71.09 0.52 24.45
N GLN A 3 -71.89 0.87 23.45
CA GLN A 3 -71.41 1.09 22.07
C GLN A 3 -70.57 2.36 21.91
N ILE A 4 -70.84 3.40 22.71
CA ILE A 4 -70.07 4.66 22.69
C ILE A 4 -68.67 4.41 23.27
N ILE A 5 -68.59 3.70 24.40
CA ILE A 5 -67.32 3.33 25.04
C ILE A 5 -66.47 2.43 24.12
N ALA A 6 -67.09 1.48 23.41
CA ALA A 6 -66.39 0.64 22.45
C ALA A 6 -65.83 1.44 21.27
N LEU A 7 -66.56 2.46 20.80
CA LEU A 7 -66.10 3.34 19.75
C LEU A 7 -64.95 4.23 20.22
N GLU A 8 -65.04 4.82 21.41
CA GLU A 8 -63.98 5.62 22.02
C GLU A 8 -62.67 4.82 22.16
N ASN A 9 -62.76 3.57 22.65
CA ASN A 9 -61.60 2.69 22.76
C ASN A 9 -60.97 2.35 21.41
N SER A 10 -61.80 2.14 20.38
CA SER A 10 -61.32 1.86 19.02
C SER A 10 -60.64 3.09 18.40
N VAL A 11 -61.19 4.28 18.62
CA VAL A 11 -60.58 5.55 18.17
C VAL A 11 -59.25 5.78 18.86
N GLN A 12 -59.19 5.59 20.19
CA GLN A 12 -57.94 5.74 20.94
C GLN A 12 -56.88 4.74 20.46
N PHE A 13 -57.25 3.46 20.30
CA PHE A 13 -56.34 2.45 19.79
C PHE A 13 -55.79 2.81 18.40
N ASN A 14 -56.65 3.25 17.48
CA ASN A 14 -56.22 3.65 16.14
C ASN A 14 -55.33 4.90 16.16
N SER A 15 -55.60 5.85 17.06
CA SER A 15 -54.73 7.01 17.29
C SER A 15 -53.35 6.59 17.76
N ASP A 16 -53.27 5.70 18.76
CA ASP A 16 -52.01 5.20 19.30
C ASP A 16 -51.21 4.42 18.24
N GLN A 17 -51.89 3.67 17.36
CA GLN A 17 -51.25 3.01 16.23
C GLN A 17 -50.70 4.02 15.20
N CYS A 18 -51.45 5.08 14.89
CA CYS A 18 -50.98 6.14 13.99
C CYS A 18 -49.74 6.83 14.55
N ASP A 19 -49.74 7.20 15.84
CA ASP A 19 -48.59 7.82 16.51
C ASP A 19 -47.35 6.92 16.48
N ASN A 20 -47.54 5.61 16.71
CA ASN A 20 -46.45 4.64 16.65
C ASN A 20 -45.89 4.49 15.23
N VAL A 21 -46.74 4.46 14.21
CA VAL A 21 -46.32 4.41 12.81
C VAL A 21 -45.57 5.69 12.43
N GLN A 22 -46.05 6.86 12.87
CA GLN A 22 -45.38 8.14 12.62
C GLN A 22 -43.96 8.13 13.22
N LYS A 23 -43.81 7.75 14.50
CA LYS A 23 -42.50 7.67 15.16
C LYS A 23 -41.54 6.73 14.45
N LYS A 24 -42.02 5.55 14.01
CA LYS A 24 -41.20 4.62 13.22
C LYS A 24 -40.78 5.22 11.88
N THR A 25 -41.66 5.96 11.24
CA THR A 25 -41.37 6.63 9.95
C THR A 25 -40.32 7.72 10.11
N GLU A 26 -40.40 8.52 11.17
CA GLU A 26 -39.40 9.54 11.50
C GLU A 26 -38.04 8.90 11.79
N LEU A 27 -38.01 7.81 12.56
CA LEU A 27 -36.78 7.08 12.84
C LEU A 27 -36.14 6.50 11.57
N ILE A 28 -36.95 5.94 10.66
CA ILE A 28 -36.49 5.44 9.36
C ILE A 28 -35.88 6.59 8.54
N ALA A 29 -36.50 7.77 8.53
CA ALA A 29 -35.98 8.93 7.80
C ALA A 29 -34.62 9.40 8.35
N VAL A 30 -34.43 9.39 9.68
CA VAL A 30 -33.14 9.70 10.31
C VAL A 30 -32.08 8.66 9.94
N ASN A 31 -32.42 7.37 10.06
CA ASN A 31 -31.50 6.28 9.74
C ASN A 31 -31.10 6.28 8.28
N LYS A 32 -32.02 6.61 7.36
CA LYS A 32 -31.73 6.74 5.92
C LYS A 32 -30.65 7.77 5.67
N LYS A 33 -30.73 8.96 6.29
CA LYS A 33 -29.70 10.00 6.16
C LYS A 33 -28.35 9.55 6.69
N ALA A 34 -28.33 8.78 7.78
CA ALA A 34 -27.10 8.22 8.32
C ALA A 34 -26.47 7.20 7.37
N ILE A 35 -27.29 6.34 6.74
CA ILE A 35 -26.85 5.37 5.73
C ILE A 35 -26.26 6.11 4.52
N GLU A 36 -26.96 7.09 3.97
CA GLU A 36 -26.48 7.89 2.82
C GLU A 36 -25.12 8.56 3.14
N SER A 37 -24.95 9.07 4.36
CA SER A 37 -23.67 9.65 4.81
C SER A 37 -22.55 8.61 4.91
N LEU A 38 -22.86 7.40 5.36
CA LEU A 38 -21.90 6.30 5.45
C LEU A 38 -21.49 5.79 4.08
N GLU A 39 -22.44 5.64 3.16
CA GLU A 39 -22.19 5.25 1.75
C GLU A 39 -21.24 6.24 1.09
N SER A 40 -21.49 7.54 1.23
CA SER A 40 -20.60 8.58 0.69
C SER A 40 -19.18 8.50 1.27
N LYS A 41 -19.03 8.24 2.57
CA LYS A 41 -17.70 8.05 3.18
C LYS A 41 -16.99 6.80 2.68
N LEU A 42 -17.74 5.73 2.45
CA LEU A 42 -17.22 4.47 1.94
C LEU A 42 -16.69 4.63 0.51
N ASP A 43 -17.41 5.38 -0.33
CA ASP A 43 -16.97 5.71 -1.69
C ASP A 43 -15.67 6.52 -1.68
N LEU A 44 -15.59 7.54 -0.82
CA LEU A 44 -14.35 8.33 -0.65
C LEU A 44 -13.18 7.46 -0.21
N LEU A 45 -13.36 6.64 0.83
CA LEU A 45 -12.32 5.73 1.32
C LEU A 45 -11.88 4.73 0.25
N THR A 46 -12.81 4.23 -0.55
CA THR A 46 -12.50 3.29 -1.63
C THR A 46 -11.66 3.96 -2.71
N ASN A 47 -11.99 5.19 -3.07
CA ASN A 47 -11.22 5.98 -4.03
C ASN A 47 -9.82 6.30 -3.52
N ASP A 48 -9.70 6.75 -2.27
CA ASP A 48 -8.41 7.06 -1.65
C ASP A 48 -7.52 5.82 -1.56
N ASN A 49 -8.08 4.68 -1.14
CA ASN A 49 -7.33 3.42 -1.08
C ASN A 49 -6.84 3.01 -2.48
N ARG A 50 -7.68 3.14 -3.51
CA ARG A 50 -7.26 2.89 -4.89
C ARG A 50 -6.13 3.82 -5.31
N GLN A 51 -6.20 5.10 -4.96
CA GLN A 51 -5.15 6.07 -5.26
C GLN A 51 -3.85 5.71 -4.55
N PHE A 52 -3.87 5.40 -3.25
CA PHE A 52 -2.67 5.00 -2.51
C PHE A 52 -2.03 3.74 -3.08
N GLN A 53 -2.82 2.77 -3.53
CA GLN A 53 -2.28 1.58 -4.20
C GLN A 53 -1.53 1.94 -5.50
N LEU A 54 -2.04 2.89 -6.28
CA LEU A 54 -1.36 3.39 -7.47
C LEU A 54 -0.05 4.11 -7.13
N GLU A 55 -0.06 4.96 -6.10
CA GLU A 55 1.13 5.67 -5.62
C GLU A 55 2.19 4.70 -5.09
N ILE A 56 1.80 3.71 -4.29
CA ILE A 56 2.70 2.65 -3.81
C ILE A 56 3.31 1.89 -4.99
N ASN A 57 2.50 1.51 -5.98
CA ASN A 57 3.00 0.81 -7.17
C ASN A 57 3.99 1.67 -7.96
N THR A 58 3.71 2.97 -8.09
CA THR A 58 4.57 3.91 -8.80
C THR A 58 5.89 4.10 -8.07
N ASN A 59 5.85 4.29 -6.75
CA ASN A 59 7.04 4.40 -5.91
C ASN A 59 7.88 3.12 -5.94
N ASN A 60 7.24 1.96 -5.84
CA ASN A 60 7.92 0.67 -5.94
C ASN A 60 8.59 0.47 -7.32
N GLN A 61 7.97 0.94 -8.40
CA GLN A 61 8.58 0.92 -9.73
C GLN A 61 9.78 1.86 -9.80
N ARG A 62 9.66 3.08 -9.28
CA ARG A 62 10.76 4.05 -9.21
C ARG A 62 11.95 3.48 -8.43
N ASP A 63 11.69 2.85 -7.29
CA ASP A 63 12.73 2.23 -6.48
C ASP A 63 13.41 1.06 -7.21
N ARG A 64 12.66 0.30 -8.03
CA ARG A 64 13.23 -0.76 -8.87
C ARG A 64 14.11 -0.22 -9.99
N LEU A 65 13.84 0.96 -10.54
CA LEU A 65 14.69 1.56 -11.58
C LEU A 65 16.11 1.87 -11.07
N LEU A 66 16.27 2.06 -9.75
CA LEU A 66 17.56 2.28 -9.10
C LEU A 66 18.27 0.98 -8.69
N ASN A 67 17.64 -0.17 -8.92
CA ASN A 67 18.22 -1.46 -8.61
C ASN A 67 18.88 -2.06 -9.86
N LEU A 68 20.14 -2.45 -9.74
CA LEU A 68 20.84 -3.26 -10.74
C LEU A 68 20.70 -4.73 -10.37
N GLU A 69 20.21 -5.57 -11.29
CA GLU A 69 20.13 -7.01 -11.10
C GLU A 69 21.19 -7.71 -11.97
N ILE A 70 22.09 -8.45 -11.32
CA ILE A 70 23.10 -9.27 -11.98
C ILE A 70 22.66 -10.72 -11.89
N VAL A 71 22.52 -11.40 -13.03
CA VAL A 71 22.02 -12.78 -13.14
C VAL A 71 23.13 -13.71 -13.62
N GLY A 72 23.09 -14.96 -13.17
CA GLY A 72 24.02 -16.01 -13.62
C GLY A 72 25.32 -16.06 -12.83
N VAL A 73 25.35 -15.48 -11.63
CA VAL A 73 26.50 -15.55 -10.73
C VAL A 73 26.38 -16.83 -9.89
N PRO A 74 27.31 -17.78 -10.00
CA PRO A 74 27.33 -18.98 -9.16
C PRO A 74 27.25 -18.63 -7.68
N GLU A 75 26.58 -19.46 -6.89
CA GLU A 75 26.51 -19.28 -5.44
C GLU A 75 27.66 -20.03 -4.79
N ILE A 76 28.40 -19.33 -3.94
CA ILE A 76 29.51 -19.89 -3.18
C ILE A 76 29.20 -19.67 -1.69
N LYS A 77 29.56 -20.65 -0.86
CA LYS A 77 29.43 -20.51 0.59
C LYS A 77 30.34 -19.39 1.09
N ASP A 78 29.83 -18.55 1.99
CA ASP A 78 30.56 -17.44 2.61
C ASP A 78 31.09 -16.41 1.57
N GLU A 79 30.33 -16.18 0.51
CA GLU A 79 30.68 -15.20 -0.53
C GLU A 79 30.54 -13.75 -0.07
N ASP A 80 31.42 -12.90 -0.61
CA ASP A 80 31.37 -11.46 -0.44
C ASP A 80 30.82 -10.82 -1.73
N LEU A 81 29.52 -10.54 -1.73
CA LEU A 81 28.82 -10.01 -2.90
C LEU A 81 29.39 -8.65 -3.35
N SER A 82 29.85 -7.81 -2.42
CA SER A 82 30.46 -6.51 -2.73
C SER A 82 31.75 -6.67 -3.53
N LYS A 83 32.61 -7.64 -3.15
CA LYS A 83 33.81 -7.97 -3.93
C LYS A 83 33.49 -8.49 -5.32
N ILE A 84 32.44 -9.31 -5.45
CA ILE A 84 31.98 -9.82 -6.75
C ILE A 84 31.53 -8.67 -7.64
N ILE A 85 30.73 -7.73 -7.11
CA ILE A 85 30.27 -6.54 -7.84
C ILE A 85 31.45 -5.71 -8.34
N ILE A 86 32.40 -5.38 -7.47
CA ILE A 86 33.58 -4.59 -7.85
C ILE A 86 34.39 -5.31 -8.93
N SER A 87 34.50 -6.63 -8.83
CA SER A 87 35.18 -7.44 -9.84
C SER A 87 34.47 -7.39 -11.19
N VAL A 88 33.13 -7.51 -11.22
CA VAL A 88 32.33 -7.40 -12.45
C VAL A 88 32.41 -5.99 -13.05
N ALA A 89 32.36 -4.95 -12.20
CA ALA A 89 32.48 -3.56 -12.61
C ALA A 89 33.83 -3.28 -13.29
N LYS A 90 34.93 -3.77 -12.69
CA LYS A 90 36.28 -3.68 -13.27
C LYS A 90 36.37 -4.35 -14.64
N HIS A 91 35.78 -5.53 -14.82
CA HIS A 91 35.74 -6.21 -16.13
C HIS A 91 34.94 -5.44 -17.17
N SER A 92 33.99 -4.62 -16.74
CA SER A 92 33.14 -3.80 -17.62
C SER A 92 33.66 -2.37 -17.80
N ASN A 93 34.87 -2.05 -17.32
CA ASN A 93 35.44 -0.69 -17.28
C ASN A 93 34.53 0.35 -16.60
N VAL A 94 33.74 -0.07 -15.60
CA VAL A 94 32.94 0.83 -14.76
C VAL A 94 33.61 0.99 -13.40
N ASN A 95 33.81 2.24 -12.97
CA ASN A 95 34.34 2.54 -11.65
C ASN A 95 33.21 2.51 -10.62
N ILE A 96 33.17 1.44 -9.82
CA ILE A 96 32.28 1.29 -8.66
C ILE A 96 33.15 1.04 -7.44
N PHE A 97 32.93 1.80 -6.39
CA PHE A 97 33.58 1.65 -5.09
C PHE A 97 32.63 1.01 -4.08
N THR A 98 33.17 0.46 -3.00
CA THR A 98 32.36 -0.16 -1.94
C THR A 98 31.34 0.82 -1.35
N ASP A 99 31.71 2.09 -1.23
CA ASP A 99 30.85 3.15 -0.68
C ASP A 99 29.67 3.50 -1.60
N ASP A 100 29.73 3.12 -2.88
CA ASP A 100 28.63 3.31 -3.84
C ASP A 100 27.56 2.21 -3.72
N ILE A 101 27.84 1.12 -2.99
CA ILE A 101 26.93 -0.02 -2.81
C ILE A 101 26.12 0.21 -1.53
N MET A 102 24.86 0.63 -1.66
CA MET A 102 24.00 0.84 -0.49
C MET A 102 23.53 -0.48 0.11
N GLU A 103 23.12 -1.41 -0.76
CA GLU A 103 22.54 -2.69 -0.36
C GLU A 103 22.82 -3.71 -1.45
N VAL A 104 23.19 -4.92 -1.04
CA VAL A 104 23.38 -6.06 -1.94
C VAL A 104 22.79 -7.31 -1.33
N ASN A 105 21.91 -7.98 -2.06
CA ASN A 105 21.28 -9.22 -1.61
C ASN A 105 21.07 -10.20 -2.77
N ARG A 106 21.24 -11.50 -2.49
CA ARG A 106 20.78 -12.57 -3.39
C ARG A 106 19.27 -12.51 -3.53
N VAL A 107 18.78 -12.70 -4.75
CA VAL A 107 17.34 -12.71 -5.04
C VAL A 107 16.88 -14.15 -5.15
N ALA A 108 16.26 -14.67 -4.09
CA ALA A 108 15.62 -15.98 -4.17
C ALA A 108 14.33 -15.90 -5.01
N PRO A 109 14.08 -16.84 -5.94
CA PRO A 109 12.80 -16.90 -6.63
C PRO A 109 11.70 -17.31 -5.65
N LYS A 110 10.54 -16.65 -5.73
CA LYS A 110 9.36 -17.00 -4.90
C LYS A 110 8.78 -18.39 -5.20
N VAL A 111 9.14 -18.97 -6.34
CA VAL A 111 8.74 -20.32 -6.78
C VAL A 111 10.01 -21.03 -7.26
N LYS A 112 10.27 -22.25 -6.78
CA LYS A 112 11.41 -23.07 -7.23
C LYS A 112 11.24 -23.44 -8.71
N GLN A 113 11.71 -22.60 -9.62
CA GLN A 113 11.86 -22.96 -11.02
C GLN A 113 13.22 -23.63 -11.21
N GLY A 114 13.27 -24.76 -11.93
CA GLY A 114 14.46 -25.60 -12.13
C GLY A 114 15.60 -24.96 -12.95
N ARG A 115 15.63 -23.63 -13.08
CA ARG A 115 16.73 -22.86 -13.67
C ARG A 115 17.39 -22.06 -12.55
N PRO A 116 18.72 -22.14 -12.37
CA PRO A 116 19.42 -21.32 -11.40
C PRO A 116 19.13 -19.84 -11.70
N THR A 117 18.33 -19.22 -10.84
CA THR A 117 18.09 -17.77 -10.84
C THR A 117 19.07 -17.17 -9.84
N ASN A 118 20.35 -17.49 -10.03
CA ASN A 118 21.39 -17.12 -9.08
C ASN A 118 21.85 -15.71 -9.44
N GLY A 119 21.04 -14.75 -9.04
CA GLY A 119 21.31 -13.34 -9.22
C GLY A 119 21.29 -12.59 -7.90
N PHE A 120 21.88 -11.40 -7.89
CA PHE A 120 21.78 -10.48 -6.77
C PHE A 120 21.35 -9.11 -7.25
N LYS A 121 20.63 -8.40 -6.38
CA LYS A 121 20.21 -7.02 -6.59
C LYS A 121 21.14 -6.10 -5.82
N ILE A 122 21.53 -5.01 -6.48
CA ILE A 122 22.36 -3.94 -5.95
C ILE A 122 21.54 -2.67 -5.98
N LYS A 123 21.54 -1.91 -4.89
CA LYS A 123 20.99 -0.56 -4.87
C LYS A 123 22.13 0.45 -4.93
N ILE A 124 22.10 1.32 -5.95
CA ILE A 124 23.09 2.38 -6.17
C ILE A 124 22.41 3.74 -5.87
N PRO A 125 23.06 4.67 -5.16
CA PRO A 125 22.46 5.96 -4.86
C PRO A 125 22.21 6.77 -6.14
N SER A 126 21.03 7.37 -6.26
CA SER A 126 20.73 8.32 -7.33
C SER A 126 21.64 9.56 -7.20
N PRO A 127 22.13 10.16 -8.31
CA PRO A 127 22.89 11.41 -8.29
C PRO A 127 22.19 12.54 -7.52
N GLU A 128 20.86 12.56 -7.52
CA GLU A 128 20.03 13.57 -6.83
C GLU A 128 20.02 13.37 -5.29
N GLY A 129 20.32 12.17 -4.80
CA GLY A 129 20.37 11.84 -3.37
C GLY A 129 21.66 12.25 -2.67
N GLN A 130 22.73 12.57 -3.42
CA GLN A 130 24.01 13.01 -2.85
C GLN A 130 23.97 14.44 -2.31
N HIS A 131 22.96 15.25 -2.68
CA HIS A 131 22.82 16.62 -2.18
C HIS A 131 22.19 16.72 -0.77
N ASN A 132 21.54 15.67 -0.27
CA ASN A 132 20.88 15.69 1.05
C ASN A 132 21.65 14.95 2.16
N LEU A 133 22.72 14.22 1.81
CA LEU A 133 23.64 13.62 2.77
C LEU A 133 24.95 14.38 2.64
N GLY A 134 25.23 15.28 3.59
CA GLY A 134 26.35 16.22 3.59
C GLY A 134 27.75 15.57 3.57
N TYR A 135 28.09 14.90 2.48
CA TYR A 135 29.45 14.49 2.17
C TYR A 135 30.21 15.70 1.62
N SER A 136 30.69 16.52 2.54
CA SER A 136 31.76 17.47 2.28
C SER A 136 32.96 16.70 1.72
N LYS A 137 33.21 16.82 0.42
CA LYS A 137 34.48 16.42 -0.19
C LYS A 137 35.60 17.18 0.53
N LYS A 138 36.31 16.52 1.46
CA LYS A 138 37.61 17.02 1.91
C LYS A 138 38.62 16.68 0.82
N SER A 139 38.94 17.69 0.03
CA SER A 139 40.10 17.70 -0.85
C SER A 139 41.36 17.48 -0.01
N THR A 140 42.14 16.45 -0.36
CA THR A 140 43.57 16.39 -0.07
C THR A 140 44.26 15.96 -1.36
#